data_AF-A0A964EVW4-F1
#
_entry.id   AF-A0A964EVW4-F1
#
_cell.length_a   1.000
_cell.length_b   1.000
_cell.length_c   1.000
_cell.angle_alpha   90.00
_cell.angle_beta   90.00
_cell.angle_gamma   90.00
#
_symmetry.space_group_name_H-M   'P 1'
#
loop_
_entity.id
_entity.type
_entity.pdbx_description
1 polymer ?
#
loop_
_entity_poly.entity_id
_entity_poly.type
_entity_poly.pdbx_seq_one_letter_code
_entity_poly.pdbx_strand_id
1 'polypeptide(L)'
;MPDELTTSQREEIAAELRRARGELRALIADEAGLSGTVELDQARVGRVSRIDAMQHQQMAAATRRRAERRLEGVEAALERLAEDPEGFGWCPECGEPIGYRRLKVLPESVFCVACLNKR
;
A
#
# COMPACT_ATOMS: atom_id res chain seq x y z
N MET A 1 23.73 14.41 -13.94
CA MET A 1 24.00 13.77 -12.64
C MET A 1 22.83 12.85 -12.38
N PRO A 2 22.98 11.52 -12.37
CA PRO A 2 21.83 10.64 -12.16
C PRO A 2 21.29 10.87 -10.75
N ASP A 3 19.98 11.03 -10.62
CA ASP A 3 19.24 11.51 -9.44
C ASP A 3 19.40 10.59 -8.21
N GLU A 4 20.53 10.70 -7.52
CA GLU A 4 20.74 10.06 -6.22
C GLU A 4 19.90 10.77 -5.15
N LEU A 5 19.15 10.00 -4.36
CA LEU A 5 18.32 10.55 -3.30
C LEU A 5 19.20 11.13 -2.20
N THR A 6 19.01 12.42 -1.91
CA THR A 6 19.60 13.08 -0.75
C THR A 6 19.05 12.49 0.56
N THR A 7 19.80 12.60 1.66
CA THR A 7 19.36 12.16 2.98
C THR A 7 18.00 12.76 3.37
N SER A 8 17.80 14.06 3.11
CA SER A 8 16.54 14.75 3.39
C SER A 8 15.35 14.18 2.60
N GLN A 9 15.56 13.81 1.32
CA GLN A 9 14.51 13.18 0.51
C GLN A 9 14.16 11.78 1.01
N ARG A 10 15.15 11.01 1.49
CA ARG A 10 14.92 9.68 2.09
C ARG A 10 14.11 9.81 3.38
N GLU A 11 14.40 10.80 4.21
CA GLU A 11 13.63 11.10 5.42
C GLU A 11 12.18 11.50 5.13
N GLU A 12 11.95 12.33 4.09
CA GLU A 12 10.60 12.70 3.64
C GLU A 12 9.81 11.47 3.20
N ILE A 13 10.42 10.61 2.37
CA ILE A 13 9.80 9.36 1.92
C ILE A 13 9.53 8.42 3.11
N ALA A 14 10.46 8.34 4.07
CA ALA A 14 10.28 7.54 5.29
C ALA A 14 9.07 8.03 6.09
N ALA A 15 8.89 9.34 6.22
CA ALA A 15 7.76 9.94 6.91
C ALA A 15 6.45 9.64 6.18
N GLU A 16 6.43 9.73 4.84
CA GLU A 16 5.29 9.35 4.01
C GLU A 16 4.92 7.88 4.17
N LEU A 17 5.88 6.97 4.12
CA LEU A 17 5.65 5.53 4.34
C LEU A 17 5.08 5.24 5.74
N ARG A 18 5.59 5.90 6.78
CA ARG A 18 5.05 5.74 8.14
C ARG A 18 3.62 6.24 8.28
N ARG A 19 3.28 7.36 7.62
CA ARG A 19 1.89 7.88 7.57
C ARG A 19 0.97 6.90 6.83
N ALA A 20 1.36 6.49 5.63
CA ALA A 20 0.61 5.54 4.82
C ALA A 20 0.37 4.21 5.55
N ARG A 21 1.38 3.69 6.26
CA ARG A 21 1.23 2.50 7.11
C ARG A 21 0.16 2.68 8.19
N GLY A 22 0.17 3.83 8.87
CA GLY A 22 -0.81 4.16 9.90
C GLY A 22 -2.23 4.24 9.34
N GLU A 23 -2.41 4.95 8.24
CA GLU A 23 -3.69 5.09 7.53
C GLU A 23 -4.23 3.74 7.05
N LEU A 24 -3.38 2.91 6.42
CA LEU A 24 -3.77 1.59 5.93
C LEU A 24 -4.14 0.64 7.08
N ARG A 25 -3.38 0.66 8.19
CA ARG A 25 -3.70 -0.14 9.39
C ARG A 25 -5.02 0.29 10.01
N ALA A 26 -5.28 1.60 10.12
CA ALA A 26 -6.55 2.12 10.61
C ALA A 26 -7.72 1.69 9.71
N LEU A 27 -7.57 1.83 8.39
CA LEU A 27 -8.58 1.41 7.41
C LEU A 27 -8.92 -0.08 7.55
N ILE A 28 -7.90 -0.94 7.62
CA ILE A 28 -8.09 -2.40 7.74
C ILE A 28 -8.75 -2.76 9.08
N ALA A 29 -8.39 -2.06 10.17
CA ALA A 29 -8.96 -2.28 11.49
C ALA A 29 -10.44 -1.85 11.57
N ASP A 30 -10.77 -0.68 11.02
CA ASP A 30 -12.14 -0.16 10.97
C ASP A 30 -13.05 -1.07 10.13
N GLU A 31 -12.59 -1.54 8.97
CA GLU A 31 -13.34 -2.48 8.15
C GLU A 31 -13.56 -3.83 8.86
N ALA A 32 -12.59 -4.31 9.65
CA ALA A 32 -12.76 -5.54 10.43
C ALA A 32 -13.86 -5.39 11.49
N GLY A 33 -13.94 -4.24 12.16
CA GLY A 33 -15.02 -3.93 13.12
C GLY A 33 -16.39 -3.80 12.46
N LEU A 34 -16.46 -3.20 11.27
CA LEU A 34 -17.71 -3.04 10.51
C LEU A 34 -18.19 -4.36 9.90
N SER A 35 -17.29 -5.19 9.37
CA SER A 35 -17.63 -6.49 8.79
C SER A 35 -18.33 -7.40 9.80
N GLY A 36 -17.86 -7.42 11.07
CA GLY A 36 -18.50 -8.20 12.13
C GLY A 36 -19.91 -7.72 12.49
N THR A 37 -20.22 -6.43 12.31
CA THR A 37 -21.55 -5.87 12.55
C THR A 37 -22.52 -6.16 11.40
N VAL A 38 -22.05 -6.05 10.15
CA VAL A 38 -22.87 -6.26 8.95
C VAL A 38 -23.28 -7.72 8.76
N GLU A 39 -22.43 -8.69 9.10
CA GLU A 39 -22.78 -10.12 9.05
C GLU A 39 -23.96 -10.48 9.96
N LEU A 40 -24.06 -9.83 11.13
CA LEU A 40 -25.17 -10.03 12.08
C LEU A 40 -26.50 -9.49 11.56
N ASP A 41 -26.49 -8.35 10.84
CA ASP A 41 -27.69 -7.72 10.29
C ASP A 41 -28.21 -8.43 9.03
N GLN A 42 -27.33 -8.99 8.19
CA GLN A 42 -27.75 -9.75 6.99
C GLN A 42 -28.59 -11.00 7.30
N ALA A 43 -28.48 -11.54 8.53
CA ALA A 43 -29.34 -12.63 8.99
C ALA A 43 -30.83 -12.23 9.11
N ARG A 44 -31.15 -10.92 9.10
CA ARG A 44 -32.49 -10.36 9.31
C ARG A 44 -33.15 -9.75 8.06
N VAL A 45 -32.49 -9.71 6.89
CA VAL A 45 -32.98 -8.99 5.70
C VAL A 45 -33.52 -9.94 4.59
N GLY A 46 -34.56 -9.51 3.87
CA GLY A 46 -35.26 -10.27 2.83
C GLY A 46 -34.44 -10.61 1.56
N ARG A 47 -34.98 -11.49 0.71
CA ARG A 47 -34.26 -12.16 -0.41
C ARG A 47 -33.61 -11.23 -1.45
N VAL A 48 -34.25 -10.11 -1.83
CA VAL A 48 -33.68 -9.17 -2.81
C VAL A 48 -32.50 -8.39 -2.20
N SER A 49 -32.68 -7.88 -0.98
CA SER A 49 -31.64 -7.19 -0.22
C SER A 49 -30.41 -8.04 0.09
N ARG A 50 -30.56 -9.38 0.10
CA ARG A 50 -29.44 -10.30 0.30
C ARG A 50 -28.47 -10.32 -0.89
N ILE A 51 -28.96 -10.22 -2.12
CA ILE A 51 -28.09 -10.21 -3.32
C ILE A 51 -27.25 -8.93 -3.35
N ASP A 52 -27.88 -7.79 -3.08
CA ASP A 52 -27.19 -6.49 -3.00
C ASP A 52 -26.19 -6.48 -1.84
N ALA A 53 -26.58 -6.98 -0.66
CA ALA A 53 -25.68 -7.08 0.49
C ALA A 53 -24.46 -7.97 0.22
N MET A 54 -24.64 -9.09 -0.49
CA MET A 54 -23.52 -9.94 -0.91
C MET A 54 -22.58 -9.23 -1.89
N GLN A 55 -23.10 -8.48 -2.86
CA GLN A 55 -22.26 -7.69 -3.79
C GLN A 55 -21.45 -6.62 -3.04
N HIS A 56 -22.08 -5.91 -2.10
CA HIS A 56 -21.38 -4.94 -1.25
C HIS A 56 -20.28 -5.60 -0.40
N GLN A 57 -20.54 -6.77 0.18
CA GLN A 57 -19.54 -7.52 0.95
C GLN A 57 -18.36 -7.97 0.07
N GLN A 58 -18.61 -8.42 -1.16
CA GLN A 58 -17.55 -8.81 -2.10
C GLN A 58 -16.68 -7.61 -2.51
N MET A 59 -17.28 -6.45 -2.74
CA MET A 59 -16.55 -5.21 -3.05
C MET A 59 -15.70 -4.75 -1.85
N ALA A 60 -16.27 -4.76 -0.64
CA ALA A 60 -15.54 -4.42 0.58
C ALA A 60 -14.35 -5.37 0.80
N ALA A 61 -14.55 -6.69 0.66
CA ALA A 61 -13.47 -7.67 0.75
C ALA A 61 -12.36 -7.44 -0.29
N ALA A 62 -12.71 -7.05 -1.52
CA ALA A 62 -11.72 -6.71 -2.55
C ALA A 62 -10.92 -5.45 -2.22
N THR A 63 -11.56 -4.44 -1.62
CA THR A 63 -10.90 -3.22 -1.14
C THR A 63 -9.95 -3.52 0.02
N ARG A 64 -10.39 -4.30 1.01
CA ARG A 64 -9.56 -4.79 2.11
C ARG A 64 -8.30 -5.51 1.60
N ARG A 65 -8.46 -6.48 0.69
CA ARG A 65 -7.34 -7.20 0.07
C ARG A 65 -6.37 -6.31 -0.72
N ARG A 66 -6.84 -5.17 -1.24
CA ARG A 66 -5.96 -4.17 -1.87
C ARG A 66 -5.20 -3.36 -0.83
N ALA A 67 -5.86 -2.97 0.25
CA ALA A 67 -5.24 -2.25 1.36
C ALA A 67 -4.17 -3.10 2.06
N GLU A 68 -4.45 -4.39 2.32
CA GLU A 68 -3.49 -5.33 2.91
C GLU A 68 -2.24 -5.50 2.06
N ARG A 69 -2.39 -5.75 0.75
CA ARG A 69 -1.24 -5.85 -0.17
C ARG A 69 -0.42 -4.56 -0.24
N ARG A 70 -1.09 -3.41 -0.18
CA ARG A 70 -0.40 -2.12 -0.13
C ARG A 70 0.36 -1.95 1.19
N LEU A 71 -0.24 -2.35 2.31
CA LEU A 71 0.39 -2.32 3.62
C LEU A 71 1.66 -3.19 3.65
N GLU A 72 1.59 -4.41 3.13
CA GLU A 72 2.76 -5.29 2.96
C GLU A 72 3.88 -4.60 2.16
N GLY A 73 3.52 -3.94 1.04
CA GLY A 73 4.48 -3.19 0.23
C GLY A 73 5.13 -2.02 0.98
N VAL A 74 4.34 -1.29 1.77
CA VAL A 74 4.82 -0.16 2.60
C VAL A 74 5.72 -0.67 3.73
N GLU A 75 5.37 -1.77 4.38
CA GLU A 75 6.18 -2.38 5.44
C GLU A 75 7.51 -2.89 4.89
N ALA A 76 7.50 -3.58 3.76
CA ALA A 76 8.72 -4.01 3.07
C ALA A 76 9.59 -2.82 2.63
N ALA A 77 8.99 -1.70 2.22
CA ALA A 77 9.75 -0.49 1.89
C ALA A 77 10.41 0.16 3.11
N LEU A 78 9.71 0.18 4.25
CA LEU A 78 10.26 0.65 5.52
C LEU A 78 11.39 -0.25 6.04
N GLU A 79 11.25 -1.57 5.87
CA GLU A 79 12.27 -2.55 6.23
C GLU A 79 13.53 -2.36 5.39
N ARG A 80 13.41 -2.29 4.06
CA ARG A 80 14.55 -1.98 3.17
C ARG A 80 15.24 -0.67 3.53
N LEU A 81 14.46 0.37 3.84
CA LEU A 81 15.01 1.66 4.23
C LEU A 81 15.76 1.59 5.58
N ALA A 82 15.36 0.68 6.48
CA ALA A 82 16.02 0.47 7.76
C ALA A 82 17.28 -0.39 7.64
N GLU A 83 17.26 -1.40 6.77
CA GLU A 83 18.39 -2.32 6.52
C GLU A 83 19.48 -1.67 5.66
N ASP A 84 19.09 -1.02 4.58
CA ASP A 84 19.99 -0.36 3.64
C ASP A 84 19.47 1.04 3.26
N PRO A 85 19.72 2.03 4.14
CA PRO A 85 19.30 3.39 3.90
C PRO A 85 19.97 4.03 2.69
N GLU A 86 21.11 3.52 2.20
CA GLU A 86 21.89 4.07 1.08
C GLU A 86 21.47 3.45 -0.27
N GLY A 87 21.15 2.15 -0.27
CA GLY A 87 20.57 1.43 -1.40
C GLY A 87 19.08 1.70 -1.66
N PHE A 88 18.39 2.34 -0.71
CA PHE A 88 17.01 2.78 -0.94
C PHE A 88 16.93 3.76 -2.13
N GLY A 89 16.00 3.54 -3.05
CA GLY A 89 15.87 4.35 -4.25
C GLY A 89 16.76 3.92 -5.42
N TRP A 90 17.34 2.72 -5.37
CA TRP A 90 17.98 2.09 -6.52
C TRP A 90 17.14 0.90 -7.02
N CYS A 91 17.03 0.75 -8.33
CA CYS A 91 16.32 -0.37 -8.93
C CYS A 91 17.18 -1.64 -8.85
N PRO A 92 16.73 -2.74 -8.23
CA PRO A 92 17.53 -3.95 -8.10
C PRO A 92 17.71 -4.70 -9.43
N GLU A 93 16.95 -4.36 -10.46
CA GLU A 93 16.99 -5.04 -11.76
C GLU A 93 17.96 -4.40 -12.76
N CYS A 94 17.99 -3.07 -12.83
CA CYS A 94 18.87 -2.35 -13.75
C CYS A 94 19.97 -1.53 -13.07
N GLY A 95 19.93 -1.38 -11.74
CA GLY A 95 20.87 -0.54 -10.98
C GLY A 95 20.69 0.97 -11.20
N GLU A 96 19.61 1.40 -11.88
CA GLU A 96 19.33 2.83 -12.07
C GLU A 96 18.59 3.43 -10.86
N PRO A 97 18.77 4.72 -10.58
CA PRO A 97 18.03 5.39 -9.51
C PRO A 97 16.53 5.45 -9.83
N ILE A 98 15.72 5.16 -8.83
CA ILE A 98 14.29 5.37 -8.82
C ILE A 98 14.06 6.86 -8.56
N GLY A 99 13.65 7.59 -9.60
CA GLY A 99 13.49 9.04 -9.50
C GLY A 99 12.59 9.46 -8.33
N TYR A 100 13.02 10.48 -7.58
CA TYR A 100 12.32 11.01 -6.40
C TYR A 100 10.83 11.29 -6.66
N ARG A 101 10.46 11.85 -7.82
CA ARG A 101 9.05 12.12 -8.18
C ARG A 101 8.18 10.86 -8.18
N ARG A 102 8.75 9.69 -8.52
CA ARG A 102 8.03 8.41 -8.48
C ARG A 102 7.84 7.95 -7.05
N LEU A 103 8.87 8.03 -6.23
CA LEU A 103 8.79 7.67 -4.81
C LEU A 103 7.85 8.60 -4.04
N LYS A 104 7.71 9.87 -4.46
CA LYS A 104 6.72 10.80 -3.90
C LYS A 104 5.27 10.41 -4.21
N VAL A 105 5.04 9.72 -5.33
CA VAL A 105 3.70 9.25 -5.73
C VAL A 105 3.42 7.86 -5.14
N LEU A 106 4.40 6.97 -5.21
CA LEU A 106 4.31 5.59 -4.76
C LEU A 106 5.62 5.19 -4.04
N PRO A 107 5.76 5.54 -2.75
CA PRO A 107 6.99 5.34 -1.99
C PRO A 107 7.32 3.86 -1.74
N GLU A 108 6.34 2.98 -1.86
CA GLU A 108 6.49 1.52 -1.77
C GLU A 108 7.15 0.88 -3.01
N SER A 109 7.38 1.66 -4.08
CA SER A 109 7.95 1.17 -5.35
C SER A 109 9.36 0.60 -5.18
N VAL A 110 9.57 -0.62 -5.68
CA VAL A 110 10.88 -1.31 -5.69
C VAL A 110 11.63 -1.11 -7.01
N PHE A 111 10.91 -0.92 -8.12
CA PHE A 111 11.49 -0.88 -9.46
C PHE A 111 11.38 0.51 -10.10
N CYS A 112 12.35 0.84 -10.96
CA CYS A 112 12.26 2.01 -11.84
C CYS A 112 11.10 1.87 -12.83
N VAL A 113 10.68 2.97 -13.46
CA VAL A 113 9.57 2.97 -14.43
C VAL A 113 9.86 2.03 -15.60
N ALA A 114 11.11 2.00 -16.08
CA ALA A 114 11.51 1.18 -17.21
C ALA A 114 11.39 -0.32 -16.92
N CYS A 115 11.85 -0.77 -15.75
CA CYS A 115 11.73 -2.18 -15.33
C CYS A 115 10.27 -2.55 -15.00
N LEU A 116 9.51 -1.63 -14.40
CA LEU A 116 8.09 -1.90 -14.14
C LEU A 116 7.30 -2.08 -15.45
N ASN A 117 7.57 -1.28 -16.48
CA ASN A 117 6.88 -1.38 -17.77
C ASN A 117 7.24 -2.65 -18.59
N LYS A 118 8.30 -3.37 -18.20
CA LYS A 118 8.70 -4.62 -18.85
C LYS A 118 8.02 -5.85 -18.26
N ARG A 119 7.25 -5.70 -17.17
CA ARG A 119 6.49 -6.75 -16.50
C ARG A 119 5.01 -6.66 -16.84
#